data_AF-A0A800DMB4-F1
#
_entry.id   AF-A0A800DMB4-F1
#
_cell.length_a   1.000
_cell.length_b   1.000
_cell.length_c   1.000
_cell.angle_alpha   90.00
_cell.angle_beta   90.00
_cell.angle_gamma   90.00
#
_symmetry.space_group_name_H-M   'P 1'
#
loop_
_entity.id
_entity.type
_entity.pdbx_description
1 polymer ?
#
loop_
_entity_poly.entity_id
_entity_poly.type
_entity_poly.pdbx_seq_one_letter_code
_entity_poly.pdbx_strand_id
1 'polypeptide(L)'
;MAKEWILNQAMNRWGLNKKRFVGPVSELIRNCAPKKLEDWERYYYESVHPKGYLEDLGRRLYVKITEVIQYEVEEVTEQDCMNYIKKEDLNETFDYFWKTWRNTRR
;
A
#
# COMPACT_ATOMS: atom_id res chain seq x y z
N MET A 1 10.78 12.61 -4.15
CA MET A 1 9.96 12.87 -5.36
C MET A 1 8.51 13.10 -4.95
N ALA A 2 7.82 14.12 -5.50
CA ALA A 2 6.45 14.47 -5.07
C ALA A 2 5.40 13.38 -5.32
N LYS A 3 5.60 12.49 -6.31
CA LYS A 3 4.63 11.43 -6.66
C LYS A 3 4.85 10.09 -5.95
N GLU A 4 6.01 9.90 -5.32
CA GLU A 4 6.43 8.60 -4.79
C GLU A 4 5.55 8.15 -3.62
N TRP A 5 5.12 9.08 -2.77
CA TRP A 5 4.20 8.76 -1.68
C TRP A 5 2.84 8.26 -2.21
N ILE A 6 2.31 8.84 -3.29
CA ILE A 6 1.05 8.39 -3.92
C ILE A 6 1.20 6.96 -4.44
N LEU A 7 2.29 6.71 -5.17
CA LEU A 7 2.59 5.37 -5.69
C LEU A 7 2.66 4.36 -4.54
N ASN A 8 3.38 4.67 -3.47
CA ASN A 8 3.51 3.78 -2.31
C ASN A 8 2.18 3.54 -1.58
N GLN A 9 1.36 4.58 -1.38
CA GLN A 9 0.04 4.44 -0.75
C GLN A 9 -0.88 3.55 -1.58
N ALA A 10 -0.96 3.80 -2.89
CA ALA A 10 -1.74 2.97 -3.81
C ALA A 10 -1.24 1.51 -3.82
N MET A 11 0.07 1.33 -3.95
CA MET A 11 0.73 0.03 -3.96
C MET A 11 0.36 -0.82 -2.73
N ASN A 12 0.38 -0.18 -1.55
CA ASN A 12 0.05 -0.82 -0.28
C ASN A 12 -1.46 -1.08 -0.13
N ARG A 13 -2.32 -0.13 -0.53
CA ARG A 13 -3.78 -0.27 -0.43
C ARG A 13 -4.31 -1.48 -1.19
N TRP A 14 -3.88 -1.69 -2.43
CA TRP A 14 -4.27 -2.86 -3.22
C TRP A 14 -3.32 -4.06 -3.04
N GLY A 15 -2.23 -3.85 -2.32
CA GLY A 15 -1.24 -4.87 -2.01
C GLY A 15 -0.64 -5.53 -3.26
N LEU A 16 -0.47 -4.80 -4.38
CA LEU A 16 0.14 -5.40 -5.58
C LEU A 16 1.64 -5.70 -5.39
N ASN A 17 2.24 -5.29 -4.25
CA ASN A 17 3.59 -5.65 -3.80
C ASN A 17 3.62 -6.92 -2.92
N LYS A 18 2.47 -7.56 -2.68
CA LYS A 18 2.41 -8.77 -1.83
C LYS A 18 2.90 -9.99 -2.60
N LYS A 19 3.35 -11.00 -1.85
CA LYS A 19 3.87 -12.29 -2.36
C LYS A 19 3.00 -12.94 -3.44
N ARG A 20 1.67 -12.81 -3.35
CA ARG A 20 0.72 -13.35 -4.36
C ARG A 20 0.85 -12.71 -5.75
N PHE A 21 1.40 -11.51 -5.84
CA PHE A 21 1.58 -10.77 -7.09
C PHE A 21 3.02 -10.74 -7.54
N VAL A 22 3.99 -10.54 -6.63
CA VAL A 22 5.40 -10.40 -7.03
C VAL A 22 6.26 -11.62 -6.69
N GLY A 23 5.67 -12.67 -6.12
CA GLY A 23 6.39 -13.82 -5.58
C GLY A 23 7.07 -13.54 -4.24
N PRO A 24 7.69 -14.55 -3.60
CA PRO A 24 8.47 -14.38 -2.37
C PRO A 24 9.83 -13.72 -2.65
N VAL A 25 9.83 -12.47 -3.13
CA VAL A 25 11.02 -11.75 -3.63
C VAL A 25 12.21 -11.84 -2.68
N SER A 26 12.01 -11.67 -1.37
CA SER A 26 13.09 -11.75 -0.38
C SER A 26 13.75 -13.14 -0.29
N GLU A 27 12.99 -14.22 -0.50
CA GLU A 27 13.51 -15.58 -0.54
C GLU A 27 14.22 -15.85 -1.87
N LEU A 28 13.56 -15.47 -2.97
CA LEU A 28 14.05 -15.65 -4.33
C LEU A 28 15.38 -14.92 -4.57
N ILE A 29 15.51 -13.68 -4.09
CA ILE A 29 16.75 -12.91 -4.26
C ILE A 29 17.91 -13.49 -3.45
N ARG A 30 17.64 -14.10 -2.28
CA ARG A 30 18.65 -14.83 -1.50
C ARG A 30 19.10 -16.10 -2.21
N ASN A 31 18.16 -16.84 -2.81
CA ASN A 31 18.47 -18.05 -3.57
C ASN A 31 19.25 -17.74 -4.85
N CYS A 32 18.92 -16.63 -5.53
CA CYS A 32 19.61 -16.17 -6.73
C CYS A 32 21.01 -15.62 -6.42
N ALA A 33 21.20 -14.95 -5.26
CA ALA A 33 22.42 -14.24 -4.87
C ALA A 33 23.06 -13.42 -6.03
N PRO A 34 22.28 -12.54 -6.70
CA PRO A 34 22.72 -11.85 -7.90
C PRO A 34 23.82 -10.84 -7.57
N LYS A 35 24.80 -10.71 -8.47
CA LYS A 35 25.89 -9.70 -8.34
C LYS A 35 25.55 -8.38 -9.03
N LYS A 36 24.56 -8.40 -9.92
CA LYS A 36 24.08 -7.24 -10.68
C LYS A 36 22.57 -7.28 -10.81
N LEU A 37 21.97 -6.14 -11.10
CA LEU A 37 20.52 -6.04 -11.29
C LEU A 37 20.06 -6.88 -12.49
N GLU A 38 20.83 -6.94 -13.56
CA GLU A 38 20.48 -7.68 -14.77
C GLU A 38 20.43 -9.20 -14.52
N ASP A 39 21.27 -9.70 -13.61
CA ASP A 39 21.23 -11.11 -13.17
C ASP A 39 19.93 -11.40 -12.42
N TRP A 40 19.51 -10.46 -11.57
CA TRP A 40 18.25 -10.56 -10.84
C TRP A 40 17.03 -10.48 -11.77
N GLU A 41 17.02 -9.51 -12.69
CA GLU A 41 15.94 -9.35 -13.66
C GLU A 41 15.78 -10.59 -14.53
N ARG A 42 16.90 -11.12 -15.06
CA ARG A 42 16.89 -12.37 -15.84
C ARG A 42 16.30 -13.52 -15.01
N TYR A 43 16.81 -13.74 -13.80
CA TYR A 43 16.31 -14.79 -12.92
C TYR A 43 14.82 -14.63 -12.61
N TYR A 44 14.39 -13.41 -12.27
CA TYR A 44 13.00 -13.09 -11.95
C TYR A 44 12.07 -13.38 -13.13
N TYR A 45 12.46 -12.92 -14.34
CA TYR A 45 11.64 -13.09 -15.52
C TYR A 45 11.57 -14.53 -16.04
N GLU A 46 12.60 -15.33 -15.77
CA GLU A 46 12.63 -16.76 -16.10
C GLU A 46 11.90 -17.63 -15.05
N SER A 47 12.02 -17.29 -13.77
CA SER A 47 11.64 -18.19 -12.67
C SER A 47 10.38 -17.78 -11.91
N VAL A 48 9.94 -16.53 -12.02
CA VAL A 48 8.86 -15.98 -11.18
C VAL A 48 7.67 -15.53 -12.03
N HIS A 49 7.87 -14.51 -12.86
CA HIS A 49 6.82 -13.96 -13.73
C HIS A 49 7.43 -13.46 -15.04
N PRO A 50 6.79 -13.66 -16.20
CA PRO A 50 7.33 -13.18 -17.47
C PRO A 50 7.44 -11.64 -17.50
N LYS A 51 8.30 -11.12 -18.38
CA LYS A 51 8.62 -9.68 -18.46
C LYS A 51 7.39 -8.75 -18.48
N GLY A 52 6.35 -9.10 -19.25
CA GLY A 52 5.13 -8.29 -19.36
C GLY A 52 4.28 -8.23 -18.08
N TYR A 53 4.49 -9.14 -17.14
CA TYR A 53 3.65 -9.22 -15.94
C TYR A 53 3.84 -8.02 -15.01
N LEU A 54 5.08 -7.56 -14.78
CA LEU A 54 5.33 -6.37 -13.95
C LEU A 54 4.80 -5.11 -14.63
N GLU A 55 4.85 -5.05 -15.97
CA GLU A 55 4.22 -3.97 -16.72
C GLU A 55 2.69 -3.97 -16.54
N ASP A 56 2.06 -5.15 -16.56
CA ASP A 56 0.62 -5.29 -16.29
C ASP A 56 0.26 -4.86 -14.87
N LEU A 57 1.08 -5.19 -13.88
CA LEU A 57 0.91 -4.64 -12.52
C LEU A 57 1.03 -3.12 -12.49
N GLY A 58 1.97 -2.55 -13.26
CA GLY A 58 2.11 -1.11 -13.43
C GLY A 58 0.87 -0.47 -14.06
N ARG A 59 0.30 -1.08 -15.11
CA ARG A 59 -0.95 -0.63 -15.75
C ARG A 59 -2.13 -0.69 -14.78
N ARG A 60 -2.22 -1.75 -13.97
CA ARG A 60 -3.24 -1.87 -12.91
C ARG A 60 -3.08 -0.77 -11.86
N LEU A 61 -1.85 -0.51 -11.41
CA LEU A 61 -1.58 0.57 -10.45
C LEU A 61 -1.98 1.94 -11.02
N TYR A 62 -1.67 2.19 -12.30
CA TYR A 62 -2.08 3.40 -13.00
C TYR A 62 -3.59 3.60 -12.95
N VAL A 63 -4.37 2.61 -13.40
CA VAL A 63 -5.84 2.64 -13.35
C VAL A 63 -6.35 2.90 -11.93
N LYS A 64 -5.78 2.24 -10.91
CA LYS A 64 -6.17 2.48 -9.52
C LYS A 64 -5.94 3.91 -9.07
N ILE A 65 -4.87 4.55 -9.52
CA ILE A 65 -4.58 5.94 -9.14
C ILE A 65 -5.45 6.91 -9.94
N THR A 66 -5.50 6.77 -11.26
CA THR A 66 -6.14 7.77 -12.14
C THR A 66 -7.64 7.66 -12.22
N GLU A 67 -8.21 6.49 -11.91
CA GLU A 67 -9.66 6.32 -11.92
C GLU A 67 -10.20 6.28 -10.50
N VAL A 68 -9.64 5.42 -9.64
CA VAL A 68 -10.21 5.20 -8.30
C VAL A 68 -9.78 6.27 -7.30
N ILE A 69 -8.47 6.48 -7.09
CA ILE A 69 -8.00 7.50 -6.14
C ILE A 69 -8.42 8.89 -6.59
N GLN A 70 -8.29 9.20 -7.88
CA GLN A 70 -8.68 10.51 -8.38
C GLN A 70 -10.15 10.81 -8.06
N TYR A 71 -11.07 9.89 -8.39
CA TYR A 71 -12.49 10.04 -8.09
C TYR A 71 -12.75 10.17 -6.58
N GLU A 72 -12.14 9.30 -5.76
CA GLU A 72 -12.30 9.35 -4.31
C GLU A 72 -11.77 10.65 -3.69
N VAL A 73 -10.67 11.21 -4.22
CA VAL A 73 -10.13 12.50 -3.78
C VAL A 73 -11.07 13.64 -4.17
N GLU A 74 -11.69 13.57 -5.35
CA GLU A 74 -12.68 14.55 -5.80
C GLU A 74 -13.95 14.54 -4.92
N GLU A 75 -14.31 13.39 -4.32
CA GLU A 75 -15.44 13.27 -3.40
C GLU A 75 -15.15 13.81 -1.98
N VAL A 76 -13.89 13.98 -1.59
CA VAL A 76 -13.54 14.46 -0.24
C VAL A 76 -13.87 15.95 -0.10
N THR A 77 -14.74 16.27 0.87
CA THR A 77 -15.04 17.66 1.22
C THR A 77 -14.18 18.17 2.38
N GLU A 78 -14.11 19.49 2.54
CA GLU A 78 -13.48 20.11 3.71
C GLU A 78 -14.15 19.66 5.02
N GLN A 79 -15.47 19.50 5.01
CA GLN A 79 -16.22 19.08 6.18
C GLN A 79 -15.89 17.64 6.60
N ASP A 80 -15.65 16.74 5.63
CA ASP A 80 -15.19 15.38 5.91
C ASP A 80 -13.83 15.39 6.60
N CYS A 81 -12.89 16.22 6.13
CA CYS A 81 -11.59 16.40 6.75
C CYS A 81 -11.71 16.92 8.19
N MET A 82 -12.52 17.95 8.41
CA MET A 82 -12.75 18.51 9.75
C MET A 82 -13.39 17.49 10.70
N ASN A 83 -14.37 16.72 10.21
CA ASN A 83 -15.05 15.69 10.99
C ASN A 83 -14.12 14.54 11.33
N TYR A 84 -13.31 14.10 10.38
CA TYR A 84 -12.33 13.03 10.58
C TYR A 84 -11.32 13.42 11.68
N ILE A 85 -10.71 14.60 11.59
CA ILE A 85 -9.77 15.08 12.62
C ILE A 85 -10.43 15.14 14.01
N LYS A 86 -11.63 15.72 14.11
CA LYS A 86 -12.36 15.78 15.39
C LYS A 86 -12.66 14.38 15.95
N LYS A 87 -13.03 13.43 15.08
CA LYS A 87 -13.31 12.06 15.49
C LYS A 87 -12.07 11.40 16.07
N GLU A 88 -10.95 11.44 15.35
CA GLU A 88 -9.69 10.81 15.78
C GLU A 88 -9.17 11.45 17.08
N ASP A 89 -9.19 12.78 17.17
CA ASP A 89 -8.56 13.49 18.29
C ASP A 89 -9.43 13.56 19.55
N LEU A 90 -10.76 13.66 19.41
CA LEU A 90 -11.67 13.84 20.55
C LEU A 90 -12.46 12.58 20.88
N ASN A 91 -13.08 11.96 19.88
CA ASN A 91 -14.00 10.85 20.14
C ASN A 91 -13.22 9.58 20.50
N GLU A 92 -12.20 9.23 19.71
CA GLU A 92 -11.44 8.00 19.96
C GLU A 92 -10.61 8.07 21.25
N THR A 93 -10.02 9.23 21.54
CA THR A 93 -9.25 9.45 22.78
C THR A 93 -10.14 9.40 24.02
N PHE A 94 -11.33 10.01 23.96
CA PHE A 94 -12.32 9.94 25.03
C PHE A 94 -12.84 8.51 25.23
N ASP A 95 -13.21 7.82 24.14
CA ASP A 95 -13.67 6.44 24.19
C ASP A 95 -12.63 5.50 24.80
N TYR A 96 -11.36 5.68 24.43
CA TYR A 96 -10.24 4.94 25.01
C TYR A 96 -10.10 5.18 26.52
N PHE A 97 -10.13 6.45 26.95
CA PHE A 97 -10.10 6.81 28.37
C PHE A 97 -11.26 6.17 29.13
N TRP A 98 -12.49 6.30 28.62
CA TRP A 98 -13.69 5.80 29.28
C TRP A 98 -13.70 4.27 29.41
N LYS A 99 -13.29 3.54 28.36
CA LYS A 99 -13.13 2.07 28.39
C LYS A 99 -12.10 1.64 29.44
N THR A 100 -10.97 2.33 29.49
CA THR A 100 -9.90 2.03 30.45
C THR A 100 -10.35 2.31 31.89
N TRP A 101 -10.99 3.45 32.12
CA TRP A 101 -11.50 3.86 33.43
C TRP A 101 -12.59 2.93 33.97
N ARG A 102 -13.46 2.38 33.11
CA ARG A 102 -14.44 1.37 33.51
C ARG A 102 -13.80 0.05 33.94
N ASN A 103 -12.74 -0.37 33.28
CA ASN A 103 -12.07 -1.65 33.56
C ASN A 103 -11.22 -1.60 34.84
N THR A 104 -10.73 -0.43 35.25
CA THR A 104 -9.94 -0.27 36.49
C THR A 104 -10.79 -0.11 37.76
N ARG A 105 -12.12 0.00 37.63
CA ARG A 105 -13.08 0.07 38.74
C ARG A 105 -13.89 -1.22 38.97
N ARG A 106 -13.62 -2.27 38.20
CA ARG A 106 -14.09 -3.64 38.47
C ARG A 106 -13.00 -4.41 39.18
#